data_AF-A0A7Y2EYI9-F1
#
_entry.id   AF-A0A7Y2EYI9-F1
#
_cell.length_a   1.000
_cell.length_b   1.000
_cell.length_c   1.000
_cell.angle_alpha   90.00
_cell.angle_beta   90.00
_cell.angle_gamma   90.00
#
_symmetry.space_group_name_H-M   'P 1'
#
loop_
_entity.id
_entity.type
_entity.pdbx_description
1 polymer ?
#
loop_
_entity_poly.entity_id
_entity_poly.type
_entity_poly.pdbx_seq_one_letter_code
_entity_poly.pdbx_strand_id
1 'polypeptide(L)'
;RVAYLPPDRAGIVGQLTPGMRTPLIVLGAGGTFARWSWYQRLPVPEVRHAWSGVVRCEAPGSLPIADAARLADRTAALLPLVAAPVHTDPRAPQNLVPIGALERHLRHALGDQRLVYRALLHAVEGAA
;
A
#
# COMPACT_ATOMS: atom_id res chain seq x y z
N ARG A 1 5.89 8.63 12.92
CA ARG A 1 5.78 8.47 11.45
C ARG A 1 7.07 8.96 10.84
N VAL A 2 7.74 8.16 10.00
CA VAL A 2 9.00 8.56 9.34
C VAL A 2 8.69 9.42 8.12
N ALA A 3 9.31 10.59 8.02
CA ALA A 3 9.28 11.43 6.82
C ALA A 3 10.40 10.98 5.87
N TYR A 4 10.05 10.66 4.62
CA TYR A 4 11.00 10.13 3.63
C TYR A 4 11.37 11.15 2.54
N LEU A 5 10.72 12.31 2.56
CA LEU A 5 11.11 13.48 1.78
C LEU A 5 11.59 14.55 2.75
N PRO A 6 12.66 15.28 2.41
CA PRO A 6 13.03 16.44 3.20
C PRO A 6 11.93 17.53 3.11
N PRO A 7 11.80 18.39 4.14
CA PRO A 7 10.64 19.28 4.28
C PRO A 7 10.39 20.21 3.09
N ASP A 8 11.47 20.66 2.44
CA ASP A 8 11.48 21.50 1.23
C ASP A 8 10.82 20.81 0.02
N ARG A 9 10.88 19.47 -0.03
CA ARG A 9 10.32 18.66 -1.13
C ARG A 9 9.00 17.99 -0.77
N ALA A 10 8.62 17.94 0.51
CA ALA A 10 7.41 17.27 0.96
C ALA A 10 6.13 17.88 0.37
N GLY A 11 6.15 19.18 0.03
CA GLY A 11 5.01 19.91 -0.53
C GLY A 11 4.49 19.34 -1.86
N ILE A 12 5.36 18.71 -2.66
CA ILE A 12 4.96 18.14 -3.96
C ILE A 12 3.89 17.05 -3.82
N VAL A 13 3.88 16.32 -2.69
CA VAL A 13 2.91 15.25 -2.46
C VAL A 13 1.50 15.83 -2.40
N GLY A 14 1.33 16.99 -1.75
CA GLY A 14 0.04 17.67 -1.65
C GLY A 14 -0.52 18.13 -2.99
N GLN A 15 0.33 18.29 -4.01
CA GLN A 15 -0.03 18.76 -5.34
C GLN A 15 -0.46 17.62 -6.30
N LEU A 16 -0.27 16.36 -5.91
CA LEU A 16 -0.63 15.21 -6.74
C LEU A 16 -2.16 15.09 -6.90
N THR A 17 -2.63 15.07 -8.15
CA THR A 17 -3.99 14.66 -8.51
C THR A 17 -4.05 13.14 -8.77
N PRO A 18 -5.25 12.51 -8.75
CA PRO A 18 -5.37 11.07 -9.00
C PRO A 18 -4.66 10.63 -10.29
N GLY A 19 -3.80 9.63 -10.17
CA GLY A 19 -2.99 9.13 -11.29
C GLY A 19 -1.64 9.85 -11.48
N MET A 20 -1.37 10.94 -10.75
CA MET A 20 -0.04 11.54 -10.68
C MET A 20 0.85 10.83 -9.66
N ARG A 21 2.15 10.82 -9.95
CA ARG A 21 3.20 10.36 -9.03
C ARG A 21 4.31 11.39 -8.87
N THR A 22 5.07 11.28 -7.78
CA THR A 22 6.35 11.97 -7.62
C THR A 22 7.42 11.36 -8.52
N PRO A 23 8.56 12.04 -8.71
CA PRO A 23 9.79 11.39 -9.14
C PRO A 23 10.16 10.20 -8.24
N LEU A 24 10.99 9.30 -8.77
CA LEU A 24 11.59 8.23 -7.97
C LEU A 24 12.53 8.84 -6.93
N ILE A 25 12.47 8.31 -5.72
CA ILE A 25 13.45 8.55 -4.66
C ILE A 25 14.09 7.22 -4.29
N VAL A 26 15.34 7.26 -3.82
CA VAL A 26 16.01 6.08 -3.28
C VAL A 26 15.96 6.16 -1.77
N LEU A 27 15.44 5.10 -1.15
CA LEU A 27 15.53 4.91 0.30
C LEU A 27 16.58 3.84 0.60
N GLY A 28 17.35 4.02 1.67
CA GLY A 28 18.39 3.07 2.05
C GLY A 28 19.60 3.04 1.10
N ALA A 29 19.90 4.17 0.44
CA ALA A 29 21.10 4.31 -0.38
C ALA A 29 22.36 3.95 0.44
N GLY A 30 23.20 3.05 -0.09
CA GLY A 30 24.41 2.58 0.59
C GLY A 30 24.21 1.45 1.61
N GLY A 31 22.98 0.95 1.80
CA GLY A 31 22.67 -0.19 2.68
C GLY A 31 22.13 -1.41 1.94
N THR A 32 21.95 -2.52 2.67
CA THR A 32 21.49 -3.83 2.15
C THR A 32 20.02 -3.87 1.70
N PHE A 33 19.26 -2.80 1.90
CA PHE A 33 17.82 -2.72 1.57
C PHE A 33 17.47 -1.44 0.80
N ALA A 34 18.33 -1.11 -0.17
CA ALA A 34 18.06 -0.03 -1.11
C ALA A 34 16.78 -0.32 -1.90
N ARG A 35 15.95 0.70 -2.06
CA ARG A 35 14.67 0.60 -2.78
C ARG A 35 14.36 1.89 -3.51
N TRP A 36 13.85 1.74 -4.72
CA TRP A 36 13.14 2.82 -5.40
C TRP A 36 11.82 3.03 -4.69
N SER A 37 11.41 4.28 -4.52
CA SER A 37 10.13 4.64 -3.92
C SER A 37 9.53 5.82 -4.64
N TRP A 38 8.21 5.89 -4.66
CA TRP A 38 7.47 7.04 -5.16
C TRP A 38 6.13 7.14 -4.44
N TYR A 39 5.60 8.35 -4.38
CA TYR A 39 4.24 8.60 -3.90
C TYR A 39 3.33 8.80 -5.10
N GLN A 40 2.11 8.27 -5.03
CA GLN A 40 1.06 8.56 -6.01
C GLN A 40 -0.29 8.77 -5.32
N ARG A 41 -1.19 9.49 -5.97
CA ARG A 41 -2.53 9.77 -5.48
C ARG A 41 -3.55 8.80 -6.10
N LEU A 42 -4.33 8.15 -5.25
CA LEU A 42 -5.54 7.42 -5.63
C LEU A 42 -6.77 8.35 -5.60
N PRO A 43 -7.83 8.04 -6.37
CA PRO A 43 -9.06 8.82 -6.31
C PRO A 43 -9.66 8.75 -4.91
N VAL A 44 -10.06 9.91 -4.40
CA VAL A 44 -10.80 10.07 -3.15
C VAL A 44 -12.05 10.91 -3.44
N PRO A 45 -13.17 10.68 -2.74
CA PRO A 45 -14.36 11.53 -2.90
C PRO A 45 -14.08 13.00 -2.57
N GLU A 46 -13.20 13.25 -1.60
CA GLU A 46 -12.83 14.58 -1.14
C GLU A 46 -11.38 14.57 -0.63
N VAL A 47 -10.58 15.57 -1.03
CA VAL A 47 -9.22 15.75 -0.50
C VAL A 47 -9.30 16.55 0.80
N ARG A 48 -9.26 15.86 1.94
CA ARG A 48 -9.34 16.51 3.28
C ARG A 48 -8.00 17.07 3.75
N HIS A 49 -6.89 16.47 3.32
CA HIS A 49 -5.55 16.89 3.67
C HIS A 49 -4.53 16.44 2.62
N ALA A 50 -3.30 16.98 2.67
CA ALA A 50 -2.24 16.71 1.69
C ALA A 50 -1.96 15.21 1.45
N TRP A 51 -2.23 14.34 2.44
CA TRP A 51 -2.02 12.89 2.33
C TRP A 51 -3.26 12.04 1.99
N SER A 52 -4.44 12.64 1.72
CA SER A 52 -5.68 11.88 1.48
C SER A 52 -5.56 11.01 0.23
N GLY A 53 -5.67 9.69 0.35
CA GLY A 53 -5.51 8.77 -0.78
C GLY A 53 -4.09 8.70 -1.36
N VAL A 54 -3.06 9.20 -0.65
CA VAL A 54 -1.66 8.97 -1.06
C VAL A 54 -1.23 7.58 -0.63
N VAL A 55 -0.66 6.85 -1.58
CA VAL A 55 0.05 5.59 -1.34
C VAL A 55 1.51 5.76 -1.69
N ARG A 56 2.36 5.00 -0.99
CA ARG A 56 3.77 4.86 -1.37
C ARG A 56 3.95 3.50 -2.02
N CYS A 57 4.54 3.51 -3.20
CA CYS A 57 4.93 2.32 -3.92
C CYS A 57 6.45 2.19 -3.85
N GLU A 58 6.94 0.95 -3.82
CA GLU A 58 8.36 0.63 -3.72
C GLU A 58 8.73 -0.47 -4.71
N ALA A 59 9.96 -0.44 -5.20
CA ALA A 59 10.56 -1.50 -5.99
C ALA A 59 11.98 -1.77 -5.50
N PRO A 60 12.53 -2.98 -5.70
CA PRO A 60 13.90 -3.31 -5.31
C PRO A 60 14.90 -2.31 -5.89
N GLY A 61 15.87 -1.85 -5.10
CA GLY A 61 16.90 -0.92 -5.56
C GLY A 61 17.89 -1.54 -6.56
N SER A 62 17.89 -2.88 -6.68
CA SER A 62 18.63 -3.62 -7.70
C SER A 62 18.00 -3.50 -9.09
N LEU A 63 16.77 -3.03 -9.20
CA LEU A 63 16.10 -2.84 -10.48
C LEU A 63 16.73 -1.64 -11.22
N PRO A 64 17.05 -1.74 -12.53
CA PRO A 64 17.54 -0.61 -13.30
C PRO A 64 16.58 0.58 -13.22
N ILE A 65 17.10 1.81 -13.14
CA ILE A 65 16.29 3.02 -12.94
C ILE A 65 15.20 3.19 -14.01
N ALA A 66 15.50 2.83 -15.27
CA ALA A 66 14.54 2.89 -16.36
C ALA A 66 13.36 1.93 -16.15
N ASP A 67 13.61 0.76 -15.57
CA ASP A 67 12.60 -0.26 -15.31
C ASP A 67 11.75 0.12 -14.11
N ALA A 68 12.38 0.68 -13.07
CA ALA A 68 11.68 1.26 -11.92
C ALA A 68 10.77 2.43 -12.35
N ALA A 69 11.23 3.28 -13.27
CA ALA A 69 10.44 4.38 -13.79
C ALA A 69 9.22 3.87 -14.58
N ARG A 70 9.43 2.87 -15.46
CA ARG A 70 8.32 2.24 -16.20
C ARG A 70 7.31 1.57 -15.27
N LEU A 71 7.78 0.92 -14.19
CA LEU A 71 6.90 0.35 -13.18
C LEU A 71 6.09 1.45 -12.48
N ALA A 72 6.74 2.53 -12.07
CA ALA A 72 6.08 3.66 -11.42
C ALA A 72 5.03 4.34 -12.32
N ASP A 73 5.33 4.52 -13.61
CA ASP A 73 4.37 5.06 -14.59
C ASP A 73 3.16 4.15 -14.78
N ARG A 74 3.41 2.83 -14.88
CA ARG A 74 2.32 1.84 -14.99
C ARG A 74 1.44 1.84 -13.75
N THR A 75 2.01 1.86 -12.54
CA THR A 75 1.19 1.90 -11.31
C THR A 75 0.45 3.22 -11.17
N ALA A 76 1.05 4.34 -11.59
CA ALA A 76 0.37 5.63 -11.62
C ALA A 76 -0.90 5.59 -12.49
N ALA A 77 -0.84 4.93 -13.65
CA ALA A 77 -1.99 4.75 -14.53
C ALA A 77 -3.00 3.70 -14.01
N LEU A 78 -2.52 2.58 -13.46
CA LEU A 78 -3.38 1.41 -13.16
C LEU A 78 -4.07 1.49 -11.80
N LEU A 79 -3.38 1.92 -10.74
CA LEU A 79 -3.94 1.84 -9.39
C LEU A 79 -5.22 2.68 -9.19
N PRO A 80 -5.39 3.86 -9.83
CA PRO A 80 -6.66 4.59 -9.77
C PRO A 80 -7.87 3.77 -10.25
N LEU A 81 -7.69 2.88 -11.22
CA LEU A 81 -8.78 2.07 -11.79
C LEU A 81 -9.28 0.99 -10.83
N VAL A 82 -8.46 0.62 -9.84
CA VAL A 82 -8.76 -0.45 -8.87
C VAL A 82 -8.79 0.05 -7.43
N ALA A 83 -8.81 1.37 -7.23
CA ALA A 83 -9.00 1.97 -5.92
C ALA A 83 -10.39 1.60 -5.36
N ALA A 84 -10.45 1.16 -4.11
CA ALA A 84 -11.72 0.77 -3.52
C ALA A 84 -12.61 1.99 -3.23
N PRO A 85 -13.94 1.91 -3.47
CA PRO A 85 -14.87 2.91 -2.99
C PRO A 85 -14.91 2.97 -1.46
N VAL A 86 -15.04 4.18 -0.90
CA VAL A 86 -14.95 4.42 0.55
C VAL A 86 -15.96 3.61 1.38
N HIS A 87 -17.13 3.31 0.84
CA HIS A 87 -18.17 2.55 1.54
C HIS A 87 -17.93 1.02 1.56
N THR A 88 -16.92 0.52 0.83
CA THR A 88 -16.67 -0.93 0.68
C THR A 88 -15.56 -1.46 1.58
N ASP A 89 -14.61 -0.61 1.98
CA ASP A 89 -13.52 -0.95 2.89
C ASP A 89 -13.14 0.28 3.73
N PRO A 90 -13.06 0.18 5.07
CA PRO A 90 -12.65 1.31 5.92
C PRO A 90 -11.22 1.82 5.64
N ARG A 91 -10.39 1.03 4.96
CA ARG A 91 -9.03 1.39 4.52
C ARG A 91 -9.00 1.90 3.07
N ALA A 92 -10.16 2.15 2.45
CA ALA A 92 -10.24 2.77 1.14
C ALA A 92 -9.75 4.23 1.17
N PRO A 93 -9.20 4.73 0.05
CA PRO A 93 -8.97 4.02 -1.21
C PRO A 93 -7.68 3.19 -1.23
N GLN A 94 -6.89 3.21 -0.15
CA GLN A 94 -5.54 2.64 -0.13
C GLN A 94 -5.57 1.10 -0.21
N ASN A 95 -6.60 0.47 0.36
CA ASN A 95 -6.83 -0.95 0.12
C ASN A 95 -7.55 -1.14 -1.21
N LEU A 96 -6.82 -1.57 -2.24
CA LEU A 96 -7.35 -1.72 -3.59
C LEU A 96 -8.40 -2.85 -3.63
N VAL A 97 -9.38 -2.75 -4.54
CA VAL A 97 -10.42 -3.76 -4.77
C VAL A 97 -9.83 -5.19 -4.89
N PRO A 98 -8.80 -5.47 -5.72
CA PRO A 98 -8.23 -6.81 -5.81
C PRO A 98 -7.55 -7.27 -4.51
N ILE A 99 -6.98 -6.36 -3.71
CA ILE A 99 -6.38 -6.70 -2.42
C ILE A 99 -7.47 -7.09 -1.43
N GLY A 100 -8.53 -6.29 -1.31
CA GLY A 100 -9.67 -6.63 -0.46
C GLY A 100 -10.34 -7.95 -0.84
N ALA A 101 -10.42 -8.25 -2.14
CA ALA A 101 -10.91 -9.55 -2.62
C ALA A 101 -9.99 -10.71 -2.21
N LEU A 102 -8.68 -10.56 -2.39
CA LEU A 102 -7.69 -11.56 -1.97
C LEU A 102 -7.74 -11.79 -0.46
N GLU A 103 -7.79 -10.73 0.35
CA GLU A 103 -7.88 -10.83 1.81
C GLU A 103 -9.14 -11.58 2.26
N ARG A 104 -10.29 -11.35 1.61
CA ARG A 104 -11.51 -12.11 1.90
C ARG A 104 -11.35 -13.58 1.58
N HIS A 105 -10.75 -13.90 0.43
CA HIS A 105 -10.49 -15.29 0.04
C HIS A 105 -9.53 -15.99 1.02
N LEU A 106 -8.42 -15.34 1.38
CA LEU A 106 -7.46 -15.87 2.34
C LEU A 106 -8.09 -16.06 3.73
N ARG A 107 -8.91 -15.11 4.18
CA ARG A 107 -9.65 -15.23 5.45
C ARG A 107 -10.60 -16.42 5.46
N HIS A 108 -11.27 -16.69 4.34
CA HIS A 108 -12.11 -17.86 4.20
C HIS A 108 -11.29 -19.16 4.25
N ALA A 109 -10.14 -19.20 3.57
CA ALA A 109 -9.25 -20.37 3.55
C ALA A 109 -8.64 -20.71 4.92
N LEU A 110 -8.53 -19.73 5.84
CA LEU A 110 -8.07 -19.96 7.22
C LEU A 110 -9.09 -20.71 8.10
N GLY A 111 -10.34 -20.85 7.64
CA GLY A 111 -11.40 -21.54 8.38
C GLY A 111 -12.07 -20.68 9.47
N ASP A 112 -12.91 -21.30 10.27
CA ASP A 112 -13.66 -20.62 11.33
C ASP A 112 -12.79 -20.41 12.58
N GLN A 113 -12.53 -19.14 12.90
CA GLN A 113 -11.73 -18.74 14.06
C GLN A 113 -12.24 -19.34 15.38
N ARG A 114 -13.56 -19.51 15.56
CA ARG A 114 -14.14 -20.08 16.79
C ARG A 114 -13.85 -21.58 16.89
N LEU A 115 -13.87 -22.30 15.76
CA LEU A 115 -13.51 -23.72 15.75
C LEU A 115 -12.03 -23.91 16.06
N VAL A 116 -11.15 -23.12 15.42
CA VAL A 116 -9.71 -23.14 15.71
C VAL A 116 -9.45 -22.81 17.18
N TYR A 117 -10.09 -21.77 17.70
CA TYR A 117 -9.93 -21.37 19.10
C TYR A 117 -10.38 -22.45 20.09
N ARG A 118 -11.52 -23.11 19.85
CA ARG A 118 -11.99 -24.23 20.69
C ARG A 118 -11.04 -25.43 20.63
N ALA A 119 -10.53 -25.77 19.44
CA ALA A 119 -9.57 -26.86 19.28
C ALA A 119 -8.27 -26.57 20.06
N LEU A 120 -7.80 -25.32 20.04
CA LEU A 120 -6.64 -24.89 20.82
C LEU A 120 -6.89 -25.02 22.34
N LEU A 121 -8.06 -24.59 22.84
CA LEU A 121 -8.40 -24.74 24.25
C LEU A 121 -8.42 -26.21 24.69
N HIS A 122 -9.07 -27.08 23.92
CA HIS A 122 -9.10 -28.52 24.22
C HIS A 122 -7.71 -29.16 24.19
N ALA A 123 -6.84 -28.78 23.25
CA ALA A 123 -5.49 -29.31 23.17
C ALA A 123 -4.63 -28.91 24.39
N VAL A 124 -4.83 -27.70 24.93
CA VAL A 124 -4.13 -27.24 26.13
C VAL A 124 -4.68 -27.92 27.39
N GLU A 125 -6.00 -28.09 27.51
CA GLU A 125 -6.62 -28.78 28.64
C GLU A 125 -6.25 -30.27 28.70
N GLY A 126 -6.16 -30.95 27.56
CA GLY A 126 -5.77 -32.36 27.50
C GLY A 126 -4.26 -32.61 27.67
N ALA A 127 -3.44 -31.57 27.70
CA ALA A 127 -2.01 -31.65 27.94
C ALA A 127 -1.62 -31.37 29.41
N ALA A 128 -2.59 -30.96 30.24
CA ALA A 128 -2.46 -30.74 31.68
C ALA A 128 -2.94 -31.96 32.49
#